data_AF-A0A951J2H2-F1
#
_entry.id   AF-A0A951J2H2-F1
#
_cell.length_a   1.000
_cell.length_b   1.000
_cell.length_c   1.000
_cell.angle_alpha   90.00
_cell.angle_beta   90.00
_cell.angle_gamma   90.00
#
_symmetry.space_group_name_H-M   'P 1'
#
loop_
_entity.id
_entity.type
_entity.pdbx_description
1 polymer ?
#
loop_
_entity_poly.entity_id
_entity_poly.type
_entity_poly.pdbx_seq_one_letter_code
_entity_poly.pdbx_strand_id
1 'polypeptide(L)'
;MKFVVLILYLAVLTSCSDKKCDCEVDKISLIQEYKTTNKTITLNKIEQGAFGETINLRICDGNNSLIEEIHIRGEDSKPKLDSVFGKNLYISYIYPSSIHEEGEIFEIPFNNVVLGDGLFNKDVLKFKYFFSGRYIKEM
;
A
#
# COMPACT_ATOMS: atom_id res chain seq x y z
N MET A 1 33.86 -39.81 21.14
CA MET A 1 33.67 -38.35 20.93
C MET A 1 32.92 -38.14 19.63
N LYS A 2 31.65 -37.72 19.71
CA LYS A 2 30.80 -37.38 18.57
C LYS A 2 30.73 -35.85 18.50
N PHE A 3 31.35 -35.23 17.50
CA PHE A 3 31.24 -33.80 17.23
C PHE A 3 31.26 -33.57 15.72
N VAL A 4 30.20 -33.98 15.04
CA VAL A 4 29.91 -33.53 13.66
C VAL A 4 28.40 -33.48 13.50
N VAL A 5 27.77 -32.51 14.14
CA VAL A 5 26.41 -32.08 13.80
C VAL A 5 26.45 -30.56 13.85
N LEU A 6 25.72 -29.92 12.93
CA LEU A 6 25.35 -28.51 12.94
C LEU A 6 26.26 -27.52 12.17
N ILE A 7 26.65 -27.88 10.95
CA ILE A 7 26.94 -26.87 9.92
C ILE A 7 26.16 -27.26 8.67
N LEU A 8 24.88 -26.84 8.58
CA LEU A 8 24.15 -26.60 7.31
C LEU A 8 22.69 -26.14 7.61
N TYR A 9 22.51 -25.06 8.36
CA TYR A 9 21.24 -24.32 8.42
C TYR A 9 21.53 -22.81 8.33
N LEU A 10 22.37 -22.43 7.37
CA LEU A 10 22.66 -21.05 7.02
C LEU A 10 22.36 -20.80 5.53
N ALA A 11 21.12 -21.07 5.15
CA ALA A 11 20.51 -20.66 3.90
C ALA A 11 19.03 -20.52 4.26
N VAL A 12 18.34 -19.38 4.19
CA VAL A 12 18.53 -18.14 3.45
C VAL A 12 17.89 -17.06 4.31
N LEU A 13 18.68 -16.22 4.97
CA LEU A 13 18.20 -14.92 5.46
C LEU A 13 18.89 -13.87 4.61
N THR A 14 18.51 -13.78 3.33
CA THR A 14 18.59 -12.50 2.62
C THR A 14 17.53 -11.60 3.24
N SER A 15 17.82 -11.14 4.45
CA SER A 15 17.15 -10.01 5.07
C SER A 15 17.24 -8.87 4.06
N CYS A 16 16.07 -8.35 3.63
CA CYS A 16 15.99 -7.13 2.84
C CYS A 16 16.59 -5.96 3.62
N SER A 17 17.92 -5.86 3.61
CA SER A 17 18.66 -4.77 4.22
C SER A 17 18.62 -3.51 3.35
N ASP A 18 18.31 -3.66 2.06
CA ASP A 18 18.20 -2.56 1.13
C ASP A 18 16.72 -2.21 0.91
N LYS A 19 16.38 -0.94 1.15
CA LYS A 19 15.08 -0.32 0.89
C LYS A 19 14.80 -0.25 -0.62
N LYS A 20 14.68 -1.38 -1.30
CA LYS A 20 14.30 -1.44 -2.72
C LYS A 20 12.79 -1.62 -2.83
N CYS A 21 12.21 -1.23 -3.96
CA CYS A 21 10.78 -1.49 -4.16
C CYS A 21 10.47 -2.94 -4.58
N ASP A 22 11.47 -3.65 -5.10
CA ASP A 22 11.35 -5.06 -5.51
C ASP A 22 11.55 -6.04 -4.33
N CYS A 23 11.45 -5.55 -3.09
CA CYS A 23 11.48 -6.43 -1.92
C CYS A 23 10.25 -7.34 -1.96
N GLU A 24 10.48 -8.58 -2.39
CA GLU A 24 9.50 -9.65 -2.46
C GLU A 24 9.06 -10.02 -1.04
N VAL A 25 7.86 -9.59 -0.66
CA VAL A 25 7.18 -10.09 0.52
C VAL A 25 6.22 -11.15 0.00
N ASP A 26 6.29 -12.35 0.58
CA ASP A 26 5.39 -13.44 0.23
C ASP A 26 3.92 -12.96 0.27
N LYS A 27 3.16 -13.25 -0.81
CA LYS A 27 1.75 -12.90 -1.01
C LYS A 27 1.42 -11.42 -1.31
N ILE A 28 2.30 -10.74 -2.05
CA ILE A 28 1.96 -9.47 -2.70
C ILE A 28 1.32 -9.71 -4.07
N SER A 29 0.19 -9.06 -4.36
CA SER A 29 -0.32 -8.90 -5.73
C SER A 29 -0.40 -7.42 -6.12
N LEU A 30 0.18 -7.08 -7.28
CA LEU A 30 0.13 -5.72 -7.82
C LEU A 30 -1.30 -5.41 -8.30
N ILE A 31 -1.92 -4.39 -7.70
CA ILE A 31 -3.23 -3.87 -8.12
C ILE A 31 -3.03 -2.83 -9.22
N GLN A 32 -2.12 -1.90 -8.99
CA GLN A 32 -1.91 -0.77 -9.87
C GLN A 32 -0.46 -0.31 -9.83
N GLU A 33 0.06 0.06 -10.99
CA GLU A 33 1.34 0.74 -11.13
C GLU A 33 1.11 2.09 -11.82
N TYR A 34 1.76 3.13 -11.32
CA TYR A 34 1.77 4.46 -11.90
C TYR A 34 3.21 4.93 -12.04
N LYS A 35 3.63 5.17 -13.29
CA LYS A 35 4.99 5.61 -13.61
C LYS A 35 5.01 7.08 -14.00
N THR A 36 5.92 7.81 -13.39
CA THR A 36 6.31 9.18 -13.80
C THR A 36 7.73 9.15 -14.35
N THR A 37 8.24 10.29 -14.81
CA THR A 37 9.61 10.41 -15.31
C THR A 37 10.68 9.95 -14.31
N ASN A 38 10.43 10.07 -13.00
CA ASN A 38 11.44 9.80 -11.97
C ASN A 38 10.93 9.01 -10.76
N LYS A 39 9.72 8.47 -10.83
CA LYS A 39 9.12 7.67 -9.75
C LYS A 39 8.25 6.57 -10.30
N THR A 40 8.22 5.48 -9.56
CA THR A 40 7.22 4.43 -9.70
C THR A 40 6.40 4.40 -8.42
N ILE A 41 5.08 4.42 -8.56
CA ILE A 41 4.14 4.30 -7.45
C ILE A 41 3.35 3.02 -7.67
N THR A 42 3.28 2.17 -6.65
CA THR A 42 2.55 0.90 -6.73
C THR A 42 1.53 0.80 -5.61
N LEU A 43 0.36 0.24 -5.95
CA LEU A 43 -0.61 -0.27 -4.99
C LEU A 43 -0.53 -1.78 -5.02
N ASN A 44 -0.14 -2.37 -3.89
CA ASN A 44 0.09 -3.79 -3.74
C ASN A 44 -0.88 -4.34 -2.70
N LYS A 45 -1.67 -5.34 -3.06
CA LYS A 45 -2.47 -6.08 -2.09
C LYS A 45 -1.59 -7.01 -1.29
N ILE A 46 -1.76 -6.99 0.02
CA ILE A 46 -1.14 -7.91 0.97
C ILE A 46 -2.25 -8.70 1.66
N GLU A 47 -2.25 -10.01 1.47
CA GLU A 47 -3.17 -10.91 2.18
C GLU A 47 -2.68 -11.16 3.60
N GLN A 48 -3.45 -10.74 4.61
CA GLN A 48 -3.15 -10.92 6.03
C GLN A 48 -3.88 -12.14 6.65
N GLY A 49 -4.37 -13.06 5.80
CA GLY A 49 -5.09 -14.25 6.23
C GLY A 49 -6.40 -13.89 6.94
N ALA A 50 -6.54 -14.33 8.20
CA ALA A 50 -7.75 -14.09 9.00
C ALA A 50 -7.97 -12.61 9.37
N PHE A 51 -6.94 -11.78 9.21
CA PHE A 51 -7.01 -10.34 9.45
C PHE A 51 -7.34 -9.54 8.19
N GLY A 52 -7.80 -10.22 7.13
CA GLY A 52 -8.28 -9.58 5.89
C GLY A 52 -7.16 -9.17 4.94
N GLU A 53 -7.31 -7.99 4.34
CA GLU A 53 -6.44 -7.48 3.28
C GLU A 53 -6.04 -6.03 3.52
N THR A 54 -4.75 -5.76 3.35
CA THR A 54 -4.19 -4.41 3.42
C THR A 54 -3.61 -4.06 2.07
N ILE A 55 -3.71 -2.79 1.68
CA ILE A 55 -3.03 -2.29 0.49
C ILE A 55 -1.77 -1.55 0.94
N ASN A 56 -0.64 -1.92 0.35
CA ASN A 56 0.63 -1.27 0.52
C ASN A 56 0.86 -0.31 -0.66
N LEU A 57 0.89 0.98 -0.36
CA LEU A 57 1.23 2.03 -1.30
C LEU A 57 2.72 2.35 -1.17
N ARG A 58 3.49 1.99 -2.20
CA ARG A 58 4.94 2.22 -2.27
C ARG A 58 5.27 3.28 -3.28
N ILE A 59 6.20 4.16 -2.94
CA ILE A 59 6.73 5.20 -3.82
C ILE A 59 8.24 5.00 -3.93
N CYS A 60 8.71 4.83 -5.16
CA CYS A 60 10.10 4.53 -5.50
C CYS A 60 10.69 5.68 -6.32
N ASP A 61 11.99 5.90 -6.22
CA ASP A 61 12.70 6.78 -7.17
C ASP A 61 13.02 6.05 -8.48
N GLY A 62 13.60 6.77 -9.43
CA GLY A 62 14.02 6.21 -10.73
C GLY A 62 15.14 5.16 -10.64
N ASN A 63 15.79 5.02 -9.49
CA ASN A 63 16.79 4.00 -9.20
C ASN A 63 16.20 2.81 -8.42
N ASN A 64 14.87 2.74 -8.34
CA ASN A 64 14.12 1.71 -7.61
C ASN A 64 14.36 1.69 -6.09
N SER A 65 14.79 2.82 -5.51
CA SER A 65 14.93 2.98 -4.08
C SER A 65 13.60 3.43 -3.47
N LEU A 66 13.17 2.76 -2.40
CA LEU A 66 11.94 3.07 -1.67
C LEU A 66 12.09 4.44 -0.99
N ILE A 67 11.26 5.38 -1.42
CA ILE A 67 11.18 6.74 -0.87
C ILE A 67 10.24 6.77 0.33
N GLU A 68 9.07 6.15 0.18
CA GLU A 68 7.98 6.14 1.16
C GLU A 68 7.09 4.91 0.95
N GLU A 69 6.58 4.39 2.05
CA GLU A 69 5.63 3.29 2.12
C GLU A 69 4.53 3.65 3.11
N ILE A 70 3.26 3.50 2.73
CA ILE A 70 2.13 3.54 3.66
C ILE A 70 1.22 2.34 3.47
N HIS A 71 0.65 1.86 4.57
CA HIS A 71 -0.39 0.85 4.56
C HIS A 71 -1.77 1.53 4.63
N ILE A 72 -2.68 1.12 3.75
CA ILE A 72 -4.05 1.63 3.69
C ILE A 72 -5.03 0.47 3.69
N ARG A 73 -6.24 0.69 4.21
CA ARG A 73 -7.31 -0.33 4.22
C ARG A 73 -7.65 -0.80 2.80
N GLY A 74 -7.89 -2.10 2.63
CA GLY A 74 -8.32 -2.73 1.38
C GLY A 74 -9.61 -3.57 1.46
N GLU A 75 -10.03 -3.98 2.65
CA GLU A 75 -11.11 -4.97 2.86
C GLU A 75 -12.48 -4.56 2.32
N ASP A 76 -12.99 -3.41 2.74
CA ASP A 76 -14.38 -3.02 2.47
C ASP A 76 -14.55 -2.27 1.15
N SER A 77 -13.45 -1.89 0.51
CA SER A 77 -13.46 -0.98 -0.62
C SER A 77 -12.14 -1.04 -1.38
N LYS A 78 -12.23 -0.99 -2.71
CA LYS A 78 -11.05 -1.10 -3.58
C LYS A 78 -10.43 0.28 -3.79
N PRO A 79 -9.21 0.54 -3.29
CA PRO A 79 -8.53 1.80 -3.58
C PRO A 79 -8.03 1.82 -5.01
N LYS A 80 -7.98 3.02 -5.57
CA LYS A 80 -7.38 3.31 -6.86
C LYS A 80 -6.62 4.62 -6.78
N LEU A 81 -5.38 4.63 -7.26
CA LEU A 81 -4.64 5.86 -7.48
C LEU A 81 -5.15 6.54 -8.75
N ASP A 82 -5.82 7.67 -8.61
CA ASP A 82 -6.41 8.39 -9.74
C ASP A 82 -5.41 9.33 -10.40
N SER A 83 -4.62 10.03 -9.60
CA SER A 83 -3.64 10.98 -10.11
C SER A 83 -2.53 11.30 -9.12
N VAL A 84 -1.43 11.81 -9.67
CA VAL A 84 -0.26 12.24 -8.93
C VAL A 84 0.13 13.63 -9.43
N PHE A 85 0.16 14.61 -8.54
CA PHE A 85 0.58 15.97 -8.86
C PHE A 85 1.66 16.45 -7.89
N GLY A 86 2.91 16.47 -8.34
CA GLY A 86 4.06 16.78 -7.50
C GLY A 86 4.20 15.79 -6.34
N LYS A 87 3.91 16.24 -5.12
CA LYS A 87 3.91 15.42 -3.89
C LYS A 87 2.51 15.01 -3.43
N ASN A 88 1.47 15.37 -4.17
CA ASN A 88 0.08 15.07 -3.82
C ASN A 88 -0.37 13.80 -4.57
N LEU A 89 -0.88 12.83 -3.83
CA LEU A 89 -1.48 11.60 -4.35
C LEU A 89 -2.98 11.63 -4.07
N TYR A 90 -3.78 11.42 -5.11
CA TYR A 90 -5.23 11.37 -5.03
C TYR A 90 -5.69 9.93 -5.24
N ILE A 91 -6.37 9.40 -4.22
CA ILE A 91 -6.75 7.99 -4.16
C ILE A 91 -8.25 7.94 -3.89
N SER A 92 -8.99 7.27 -4.76
CA SER A 92 -10.42 7.02 -4.55
C SER A 92 -10.69 5.60 -4.10
N TYR A 93 -11.81 5.46 -3.39
CA TYR A 93 -12.39 4.20 -2.97
C TYR A 93 -13.79 4.06 -3.55
N ILE A 94 -14.14 2.84 -3.93
CA ILE A 94 -15.49 2.48 -4.35
C ILE A 94 -16.18 1.75 -3.20
N TYR A 95 -17.30 2.29 -2.74
CA TYR A 95 -18.12 1.70 -1.66
C TYR A 95 -19.45 1.20 -2.22
N PRO A 96 -19.76 -0.09 -2.13
CA PRO A 96 -21.12 -0.56 -2.36
C PRO A 96 -22.05 0.01 -1.28
N SER A 97 -23.21 0.51 -1.69
CA SER A 97 -24.24 1.00 -0.78
C SER A 97 -25.65 0.78 -1.32
N SER A 98 -26.58 0.50 -0.41
CA SER A 98 -28.02 0.42 -0.67
C SER A 98 -28.80 1.65 -0.18
N ILE A 99 -28.15 2.56 0.54
CA ILE A 99 -28.79 3.71 1.21
C ILE A 99 -28.33 5.06 0.65
N HIS A 100 -27.12 5.14 0.08
CA HIS A 100 -26.57 6.36 -0.49
C HIS A 100 -26.89 6.51 -1.98
N GLU A 101 -26.88 7.75 -2.47
CA GLU A 101 -27.08 8.04 -3.89
C GLU A 101 -25.86 7.54 -4.70
N GLU A 102 -26.14 6.84 -5.80
CA GLU A 102 -25.08 6.37 -6.69
C GLU A 102 -24.32 7.55 -7.28
N GLY A 103 -22.99 7.54 -7.15
CA GLY A 103 -22.14 8.60 -7.67
C GLY A 103 -21.90 9.76 -6.71
N GLU A 104 -22.50 9.77 -5.52
CA GLU A 104 -22.11 10.71 -4.47
C GLU A 104 -20.62 10.52 -4.13
N ILE A 105 -19.85 11.63 -4.20
CA ILE A 105 -18.43 11.68 -3.90
C ILE A 105 -18.24 12.39 -2.56
N PHE A 106 -17.47 11.80 -1.67
CA PHE A 106 -17.17 12.36 -0.35
C PHE A 106 -15.68 12.27 -0.02
N GLU A 107 -15.20 13.16 0.84
CA GLU A 107 -13.83 13.10 1.35
C GLU A 107 -13.73 12.05 2.47
N ILE A 108 -12.66 11.26 2.45
CA ILE A 108 -12.37 10.30 3.51
C ILE A 108 -11.22 10.85 4.37
N PRO A 109 -11.42 11.04 5.68
CA PRO A 109 -10.35 11.45 6.57
C PRO A 109 -9.16 10.49 6.51
N PHE A 110 -7.94 11.03 6.45
CA PHE A 110 -6.69 10.26 6.39
C PHE A 110 -6.62 9.13 7.42
N ASN A 111 -6.99 9.42 8.68
CA ASN A 111 -6.93 8.45 9.79
C ASN A 111 -7.94 7.30 9.66
N ASN A 112 -8.95 7.42 8.80
CA ASN A 112 -9.92 6.35 8.55
C ASN A 112 -9.38 5.33 7.54
N VAL A 113 -8.35 5.71 6.78
CA VAL A 113 -7.81 4.91 5.67
C VAL A 113 -6.44 4.35 6.01
N VAL A 114 -5.57 5.18 6.57
CA VAL A 114 -4.16 4.85 6.80
C VAL A 114 -3.98 4.01 8.06
N LEU A 115 -3.09 3.04 7.99
CA LEU A 115 -2.79 2.05 9.01
C LEU A 115 -1.31 2.13 9.44
N GLY A 116 -1.01 1.53 10.60
CA GLY A 116 0.36 1.38 11.10
C GLY A 116 1.10 2.72 11.25
N ASP A 117 2.38 2.74 10.89
CA ASP A 117 3.28 3.89 11.08
C ASP A 117 2.76 5.18 10.41
N GLY A 118 2.07 5.06 9.28
CA GLY A 118 1.48 6.19 8.58
C GLY A 118 0.38 6.90 9.38
N LEU A 119 -0.30 6.19 10.29
CA LEU A 119 -1.34 6.75 11.16
C LEU A 119 -0.74 7.56 12.32
N PHE A 120 0.40 7.11 12.86
CA PHE A 120 0.97 7.68 14.07
C PHE A 120 1.75 8.97 13.84
N ASN A 121 2.21 9.23 12.61
CA ASN A 121 2.96 10.44 12.32
C ASN A 121 2.78 10.90 10.85
N LYS A 122 1.73 11.66 10.58
CA LYS A 122 1.47 12.22 9.23
C LYS A 122 2.53 13.23 8.80
N ASP A 123 3.12 13.97 9.74
CA ASP A 123 4.03 15.09 9.43
C ASP A 123 5.40 14.64 8.92
N VAL A 124 5.77 13.38 9.17
CA VAL A 124 7.02 12.79 8.62
C VAL A 124 6.86 12.25 7.20
N LEU A 125 5.63 12.18 6.68
CA LEU A 125 5.36 11.74 5.32
C LEU A 125 5.86 12.79 4.32
N LYS A 126 6.65 12.33 3.36
CA LYS A 126 7.21 13.11 2.25
C LYS A 126 6.14 13.48 1.23
N PHE A 127 5.06 12.70 1.16
CA PHE A 127 3.93 12.91 0.27
C PHE A 127 2.66 13.25 1.05
N LYS A 128 1.73 13.92 0.36
CA LYS A 128 0.40 14.25 0.87
C LYS A 128 -0.63 13.37 0.18
N TYR A 129 -1.53 12.80 0.98
CA TYR A 129 -2.54 11.86 0.52
C TYR A 129 -3.92 12.47 0.68
N PHE A 130 -4.70 12.41 -0.40
CA PHE A 130 -6.08 12.87 -0.48
C PHE A 130 -6.94 11.65 -0.82
N PHE A 131 -7.87 11.33 0.07
CA PHE A 131 -8.74 10.17 -0.08
C PHE A 131 -10.16 10.63 -0.36
N SER A 132 -10.79 10.02 -1.35
CA SER A 132 -12.21 10.20 -1.64
C SER A 132 -12.92 8.86 -1.74
N GLY A 133 -14.21 8.86 -1.47
CA GLY A 133 -15.09 7.73 -1.66
C GLY A 133 -16.13 8.06 -2.71
N ARG A 134 -16.58 7.03 -3.44
CA ARG A 134 -17.76 7.09 -4.30
C ARG A 134 -18.66 5.92 -4.01
N TYR A 135 -19.95 6.18 -3.80
CA TYR A 135 -20.93 5.10 -3.67
C TYR A 135 -21.33 4.53 -5.03
N ILE A 136 -21.43 3.20 -5.08
CA ILE A 136 -22.06 2.46 -6.17
C ILE A 136 -23.22 1.65 -5.62
N LYS A 137 -24.26 1.44 -6.43
CA LYS A 137 -25.41 0.64 -6.02
C LYS A 137 -25.00 -0.82 -5.83
N GLU A 138 -25.37 -1.39 -4.69
CA GLU A 138 -25.22 -2.82 -4.45
C GLU A 138 -26.16 -3.60 -5.41
N MET A 139 -25.59 -4.54 -6.17
CA MET A 139 -26.32 -5.33 -7.18
C MET A 139 -27.07 -6.51 -6.56
#